data_AF-A0A7X6UVY8-F1
#
_entry.id   AF-A0A7X6UVY8-F1
#
_cell.length_a   1.000
_cell.length_b   1.000
_cell.length_c   1.000
_cell.angle_alpha   90.00
_cell.angle_beta   90.00
_cell.angle_gamma   90.00
#
_symmetry.space_group_name_H-M   'P 1'
#
loop_
_entity.id
_entity.type
_entity.pdbx_description
1 polymer ?
#
loop_
_entity_poly.entity_id
_entity_poly.type
_entity_poly.pdbx_seq_one_letter_code
_entity_poly.pdbx_strand_id
1 'polypeptide(L)' 'MTTNDTIAAIATAPGEAGIAIIRVSGPASLAIADQLFIGAPPPSRRPAGSCLHGWLRSTAQT' A
#
# COMPACT_ATOMS: atom_id res chain seq x y z
N MET A 1 5.17 1.07 20.36
CA MET A 1 5.66 1.09 18.97
C MET A 1 7.14 0.81 19.01
N THR A 2 7.54 -0.33 18.46
CA THR A 2 8.96 -0.63 18.24
C THR A 2 9.36 -0.08 16.88
N THR A 3 10.62 0.28 16.68
CA THR A 3 11.12 0.83 15.41
C THR A 3 11.01 -0.15 14.23
N ASN A 4 10.62 -1.40 14.50
CA ASN A 4 10.50 -2.47 13.50
C ASN A 4 9.04 -2.76 13.09
N ASP A 5 8.07 -2.04 13.65
CA ASP A 5 6.66 -2.21 13.28
C ASP A 5 6.42 -1.66 11.86
N THR A 6 5.49 -2.27 11.12
CA THR A 6 4.98 -1.70 9.86
C THR A 6 3.67 -0.98 10.12
N ILE A 7 3.59 0.29 9.71
CA ILE A 7 2.45 1.17 9.96
C ILE A 7 1.77 1.57 8.66
N ALA A 8 0.49 1.88 8.73
CA ALA A 8 -0.29 2.45 7.63
C ALA A 8 -1.11 3.64 8.12
N ALA A 9 -1.23 4.68 7.29
CA ALA A 9 -2.00 5.88 7.60
C ALA A 9 -2.59 6.53 6.33
N ILE A 10 -3.70 7.24 6.50
CA ILE A 10 -4.21 8.16 5.48
C ILE A 10 -3.25 9.35 5.41
N ALA A 11 -2.66 9.59 4.25
CA ALA A 11 -1.65 10.62 4.01
C ALA A 11 -2.22 11.93 3.44
N THR A 12 -3.51 11.93 3.07
CA THR A 12 -4.26 13.09 2.57
C THR A 12 -5.27 13.58 3.61
N ALA A 13 -5.73 14.83 3.46
CA ALA A 13 -6.80 15.36 4.31
C ALA A 13 -8.09 14.53 4.18
N PRO A 14 -8.91 14.41 5.25
CA PRO A 14 -10.22 13.80 5.17
C PRO A 14 -11.20 14.71 4.42
N GLY A 15 -12.18 14.10 3.73
CA GLY A 15 -13.20 14.82 2.98
C GLY A 15 -13.29 14.38 1.52
N GLU A 16 -14.14 15.07 0.76
CA GLU A 16 -14.35 14.80 -0.66
C GLU A 16 -13.14 15.22 -1.49
N ALA A 17 -12.63 14.31 -2.32
CA ALA A 17 -11.50 14.55 -3.21
C ALA A 17 -11.52 13.58 -4.40
N GLY A 18 -10.84 13.94 -5.49
CA GLY A 18 -10.65 13.03 -6.63
C GLY A 18 -9.71 11.86 -6.34
N ILE A 19 -8.83 11.98 -5.35
CA ILE A 19 -7.84 10.96 -4.97
C ILE A 19 -7.65 10.97 -3.46
N ALA A 20 -7.51 9.79 -2.85
CA ALA A 20 -7.03 9.60 -1.49
C ALA A 20 -5.73 8.79 -1.51
N ILE A 21 -4.79 9.09 -0.59
CA ILE A 21 -3.52 8.37 -0.49
C ILE A 21 -3.45 7.66 0.87
N ILE A 22 -3.17 6.37 0.83
CA ILE A 22 -2.78 5.58 2.00
C ILE A 22 -1.28 5.30 1.88
N ARG A 23 -0.51 5.66 2.91
CA ARG A 23 0.92 5.37 3.00
C ARG A 23 1.15 4.22 3.96
N VAL A 24 1.93 3.23 3.52
CA VAL A 24 2.43 2.13 4.35
C VAL A 24 3.94 2.28 4.50
N SER A 25 4.50 2.04 5.69
CA SER A 25 5.93 2.19 5.95
C SER A 25 6.41 1.18 6.97
N GLY A 26 7.59 0.60 6.73
CA GLY A 26 8.19 -0.43 7.59
C GLY A 26 8.63 -1.67 6.81
N PRO A 27 9.26 -2.64 7.50
CA PRO A 27 9.90 -3.80 6.87
C PRO A 27 8.94 -4.70 6.09
N ALA A 28 7.66 -4.77 6.45
CA ALA A 28 6.65 -5.60 5.77
C ALA A 28 5.85 -4.85 4.69
N SER A 29 6.15 -3.58 4.41
CA SER A 29 5.34 -2.72 3.53
C SER A 29 5.14 -3.30 2.11
N LEU A 30 6.22 -3.76 1.47
CA LEU A 30 6.14 -4.39 0.14
C LEU A 30 5.46 -5.75 0.17
N ALA A 31 5.67 -6.55 1.22
CA ALA A 31 5.01 -7.84 1.36
C ALA A 31 3.49 -7.70 1.53
N ILE A 32 3.04 -6.68 2.27
CA ILE A 32 1.61 -6.32 2.38
C ILE A 32 1.08 -5.85 1.02
N ALA A 33 1.83 -4.99 0.32
CA ALA A 33 1.44 -4.49 -1.00
C ALA A 33 1.30 -5.61 -2.03
N ASP A 34 2.20 -6.60 -2.04
CA ASP A 34 2.15 -7.76 -2.93
C ASP A 34 0.89 -8.63 -2.71
N GLN A 35 0.40 -8.73 -1.47
CA GLN A 35 -0.81 -9.51 -1.16
C GLN A 35 -2.09 -8.81 -1.61
N LEU A 36 -2.11 -7.48 -1.57
CA LEU A 36 -3.29 -6.67 -1.88
C LEU A 36 -3.35 -6.27 -3.36
N PHE A 37 -2.22 -6.05 -4.02
CA PHE A 37 -2.18 -5.55 -5.39
C PHE A 37 -2.44 -6.66 -6.42
N ILE A 38 -3.38 -6.41 -7.32
CA ILE A 38 -3.70 -7.24 -8.48
C ILE A 38 -3.12 -6.56 -9.73
N GLY A 39 -2.02 -7.11 -10.23
CA GLY A 39 -1.31 -6.66 -11.43
C GLY A 39 0.06 -7.33 -11.53
N ALA A 40 0.83 -7.04 -12.60
CA ALA A 40 2.12 -7.67 -12.82
C ALA A 40 3.21 -6.68 -13.32
N PRO A 41 4.49 -6.89 -12.97
CA PRO A 41 4.97 -7.69 -11.83
C PRO A 41 4.59 -7.06 -10.47
N PRO A 42 4.64 -7.83 -9.37
CA PRO A 42 4.24 -7.36 -8.04
C PRO A 42 5.10 -6.17 -7.55
N PRO A 43 4.56 -5.32 -6.65
CA PRO A 43 5.25 -4.15 -6.09
C PRO A 43 6.69 -4.41 -5.63
N SER A 44 6.95 -5.53 -4.93
CA SER A 44 8.29 -5.86 -4.41
C SER A 44 9.35 -6.10 -5.48
N ARG A 45 8.95 -6.44 -6.71
CA ARG A 45 9.86 -6.75 -7.82
C ARG A 45 10.15 -5.55 -8.73
N ARG A 46 9.65 -4.38 -8.39
CA ARG A 46 9.81 -3.16 -9.19
C ARG A 46 10.94 -2.29 -8.63
N PRO A 47 11.66 -1.54 -9.48
CA PRO A 47 12.61 -0.53 -9.01
C PRO A 47 11.95 0.49 -8.09
N ALA A 48 12.69 1.02 -7.12
CA ALA A 48 12.23 2.10 -6.27
C ALA A 48 11.83 3.34 -7.10
N GLY A 49 10.83 4.09 -6.63
CA GLY A 49 10.31 5.26 -7.35
C GLY A 49 9.44 4.95 -8.57
N SER A 50 8.97 3.72 -8.71
CA SER A 50 8.03 3.33 -9.77
C SER A 50 6.57 3.49 -9.33
N CYS A 51 5.70 3.76 -10.30
CA CYS A 51 4.25 3.80 -10.11
C CYS A 51 3.60 2.60 -10.82
N LEU A 52 2.62 1.98 -10.15
CA LEU A 52 1.89 0.83 -10.65
C LEU A 52 0.42 1.19 -10.79
N HIS A 53 -0.20 0.70 -11.86
CA HIS A 53 -1.62 0.76 -12.06
C HIS A 53 -2.20 -0.65 -12.03
N GLY A 54 -3.27 -0.83 -11.27
CA GLY A 54 -3.90 -2.12 -11.04
C GLY A 54 -5.01 -1.98 -10.02
N TRP A 55 -5.46 -3.10 -9.49
CA TRP A 55 -6.60 -3.17 -8.58
C TRP A 55 -6.15 -3.61 -7.20
N LEU A 56 -6.90 -3.25 -6.17
CA LEU A 56 -6.72 -3.82 -4.85
C LEU A 56 -7.71 -4.96 -4.64
N ARG A 57 -7.21 -6.07 -4.11
CA ARG A 57 -8.05 -7.17 -3.65
C ARG A 57 -8.70 -6.76 -2.34
N SER A 58 -10.02 -6.92 -2.26
CA SER A 58 -10.71 -6.85 -0.98
C SER A 58 -10.42 -8.11 -0.17
N THR A 59 -9.87 -7.94 1.02
CA THR A 59 -9.86 -8.99 2.05
C THR A 59 -11.14 -8.82 2.85
N ALA A 60 -12.02 -9.82 2.84
CA ALA A 60 -13.23 -9.80 3.67
C ALA A 60 -12.81 -9.58 5.13
N GLN A 61 -13.28 -8.48 5.71
CA GLN A 61 -13.03 -8.15 7.10
C GLN A 61 -14.11 -8.86 7.92
N THR A 62 -13.75 -9.98 8.56
CA THR A 62 -14.63 -10.69 9.52
C THR A 62 -14.57 -9.99 10.87
#